data_AF-A0A177AX91-F1
#
_entry.id   AF-A0A177AX91-F1
#
_cell.length_a   1.000
_cell.length_b   1.000
_cell.length_c   1.000
_cell.angle_alpha   90.00
_cell.angle_beta   90.00
_cell.angle_gamma   90.00
#
_symmetry.space_group_name_H-M   'P 1'
#
loop_
_entity.id
_entity.type
_entity.pdbx_description
1 polymer ?
#
loop_
_entity_poly.entity_id
_entity_poly.type
_entity_poly.pdbx_seq_one_letter_code
_entity_poly.pdbx_strand_id
1 'polypeptide(L)'
;MATCLEELVSKTVSIITADGRYLIGKLRGYDQLVNIILDETYERVFSSNSVMEKVALGLYLIRGDNIAVIGEIDEAVDRSINYENLRCEPLNHITDNSFDCNLTAFGEKVGAVLVEKAVERLPRFANVSDMVCFISEDFWIDLYGKNVTLLTGQNEEHFQLKDSSFLPVINISNGPQFKYEIHKYASFTCGIIQGALKMLGVNSYVTFITDNPPCCII
;
A
#
# COMPACT_ATOMS: atom_id res chain seq x y z
N MET A 1 16.42 5.76 -23.78
CA MET A 1 16.44 5.46 -22.33
C MET A 1 16.29 3.97 -22.01
N ALA A 2 16.25 3.04 -22.99
CA ALA A 2 16.22 1.59 -22.76
C ALA A 2 17.57 0.89 -23.01
N THR A 3 18.66 1.63 -23.16
CA THR A 3 19.97 1.09 -23.57
C THR A 3 20.58 0.15 -22.53
N CYS A 4 20.28 0.31 -21.24
CA CYS A 4 20.84 -0.54 -20.19
C CYS A 4 20.20 -1.94 -20.12
N LEU A 5 18.97 -2.11 -20.60
CA LEU A 5 18.29 -3.42 -20.59
C LEU A 5 18.72 -4.30 -21.78
N GLU A 6 19.13 -3.69 -22.89
CA GLU A 6 19.68 -4.40 -24.06
C GLU A 6 20.88 -5.26 -23.68
N GLU A 7 21.75 -4.74 -22.82
CA GLU A 7 22.95 -5.43 -22.35
C GLU A 7 22.65 -6.60 -21.40
N LEU A 8 21.45 -6.64 -20.83
CA LEU A 8 20.99 -7.67 -19.91
C LEU A 8 20.23 -8.80 -20.63
N VAL A 9 19.90 -8.64 -21.91
CA VAL A 9 19.16 -9.66 -22.68
C VAL A 9 19.99 -10.94 -22.74
N SER A 10 19.32 -12.07 -22.51
CA SER A 10 19.90 -13.41 -22.41
C SER A 10 20.85 -13.64 -21.22
N LYS A 11 20.97 -12.69 -20.29
CA LYS A 11 21.72 -12.86 -19.05
C LYS A 11 20.80 -13.27 -17.90
N THR A 12 21.39 -13.89 -16.88
CA THR A 12 20.72 -14.18 -15.62
C THR A 12 20.64 -12.89 -14.80
N VAL A 13 19.42 -12.48 -14.46
CA VAL A 13 19.16 -11.23 -13.76
C VAL A 13 18.47 -11.47 -12.43
N SER A 14 18.82 -10.65 -11.45
CA SER A 14 18.15 -10.50 -10.16
C SER A 14 17.18 -9.34 -10.29
N ILE A 15 15.94 -9.56 -9.88
CA ILE A 15 14.88 -8.57 -9.92
C ILE A 15 14.26 -8.46 -8.54
N ILE A 16 14.19 -7.21 -8.07
CA ILE A 16 13.43 -6.86 -6.89
C ILE A 16 12.18 -6.13 -7.34
N THR A 17 11.05 -6.66 -6.96
CA THR A 17 9.74 -6.09 -7.27
C THR A 17 9.34 -5.06 -6.22
N ALA A 18 8.45 -4.14 -6.58
CA ALA A 18 7.90 -3.14 -5.67
C ALA A 18 7.17 -3.78 -4.48
N ASP A 19 6.65 -5.00 -4.66
CA ASP A 19 6.02 -5.79 -3.61
C ASP A 19 6.98 -6.59 -2.72
N GLY A 20 8.29 -6.34 -2.81
CA GLY A 20 9.28 -6.94 -1.93
C GLY A 20 9.68 -8.37 -2.33
N ARG A 21 9.26 -8.85 -3.50
CA ARG A 21 9.65 -10.18 -3.99
C ARG A 21 11.00 -10.14 -4.67
N TYR A 22 11.80 -11.17 -4.44
CA TYR A 22 13.13 -11.34 -5.01
C TYR A 22 13.14 -12.48 -6.03
N LEU A 23 13.23 -12.12 -7.30
CA LEU A 23 13.11 -13.03 -8.44
C LEU A 23 14.45 -13.16 -9.14
N ILE A 24 14.75 -14.36 -9.60
CA ILE A 24 15.89 -14.63 -10.47
C ILE A 24 15.40 -15.38 -11.68
N GLY A 25 15.82 -14.93 -12.85
CA GLY A 25 15.54 -15.62 -14.10
C GLY A 25 16.41 -15.10 -15.23
N LYS A 26 16.29 -15.74 -16.39
CA LYS A 26 16.99 -15.32 -17.59
C LYS A 26 16.13 -14.33 -18.38
N LEU A 27 16.64 -13.12 -18.60
CA LEU A 27 15.90 -12.10 -19.34
C LEU A 27 15.77 -12.50 -20.81
N ARG A 28 14.55 -12.73 -21.28
CA ARG A 28 14.27 -13.10 -22.69
C ARG A 28 13.85 -11.93 -23.55
N GLY A 29 13.16 -10.95 -22.97
CA GLY A 29 12.69 -9.79 -23.70
C GLY A 29 12.15 -8.72 -22.77
N TYR A 30 12.08 -7.50 -23.30
CA TYR A 30 11.51 -6.34 -22.65
C TYR A 30 10.79 -5.47 -23.68
N ASP A 31 9.90 -4.59 -23.23
CA ASP A 31 9.25 -3.59 -24.09
C ASP A 31 9.60 -2.14 -23.67
N GLN A 32 9.01 -1.15 -24.34
CA GLN A 32 9.25 0.27 -24.06
C GLN A 32 8.78 0.71 -22.66
N LEU A 33 7.85 -0.03 -22.06
CA LEU A 33 7.33 0.21 -20.71
C LEU A 33 8.09 -0.60 -19.66
N VAL A 34 9.19 -1.28 -20.04
CA VAL A 34 9.99 -2.13 -19.15
C VAL A 34 9.19 -3.32 -18.62
N ASN A 35 8.14 -3.76 -19.32
CA ASN A 35 7.56 -5.07 -19.08
C ASN A 35 8.58 -6.12 -19.54
N ILE A 36 8.90 -7.09 -18.68
CA ILE A 36 9.95 -8.08 -18.95
C ILE A 36 9.43 -9.50 -18.91
N ILE A 37 10.03 -10.33 -19.75
CA ILE A 37 9.81 -11.77 -19.79
C ILE A 37 11.06 -12.46 -19.26
N LEU A 38 10.89 -13.24 -18.21
CA LEU A 38 11.91 -14.09 -17.62
C LEU A 38 11.61 -15.55 -17.94
N ASP A 39 12.67 -16.30 -18.17
CA ASP A 39 12.65 -17.74 -18.34
C ASP A 39 13.47 -18.42 -17.24
N GLU A 40 13.17 -19.69 -16.98
CA GLU A 40 13.78 -20.47 -15.89
C GLU A 40 13.74 -19.75 -14.53
N THR A 41 12.66 -19.00 -14.29
CA THR A 41 12.53 -18.10 -13.15
C THR A 41 12.27 -18.88 -11.87
N TYR A 42 12.92 -18.45 -10.80
CA TYR A 42 12.59 -18.88 -9.44
C TYR A 42 12.60 -17.68 -8.49
N GLU A 43 11.77 -17.75 -7.46
CA GLU A 43 11.71 -16.76 -6.38
C GLU A 43 12.57 -17.24 -5.21
N ARG A 44 13.35 -16.33 -4.61
CA ARG A 44 13.99 -16.58 -3.30
C ARG A 44 13.10 -15.99 -2.22
N VAL A 45 12.49 -16.87 -1.44
CA VAL A 45 11.65 -16.48 -0.31
C VAL A 45 12.52 -16.49 0.94
N PHE A 46 12.65 -15.32 1.56
CA PHE A 46 13.38 -15.13 2.80
C PHE A 46 12.42 -15.15 3.99
N SER A 47 12.88 -15.68 5.12
CA SER A 47 12.13 -15.77 6.36
C SER A 47 13.08 -15.68 7.55
N SER A 48 12.60 -15.11 8.66
CA SER A 48 13.35 -15.06 9.92
C SER A 48 13.45 -16.44 10.57
N ASN A 49 12.45 -17.29 10.34
CA ASN A 49 12.28 -18.57 11.04
C ASN A 49 12.68 -19.80 10.20
N SER A 50 12.77 -19.65 8.89
CA SER A 50 13.15 -20.72 7.96
C SER A 50 14.33 -20.31 7.09
N VAL A 51 15.01 -21.31 6.53
CA VAL A 51 16.07 -21.09 5.55
C VAL A 51 15.48 -20.56 4.24
N MET A 52 16.29 -19.90 3.42
CA MET A 52 15.85 -19.38 2.13
C MET A 52 15.31 -20.51 1.24
N GLU A 53 14.09 -20.34 0.75
CA GLU A 53 13.43 -21.30 -0.13
C GLU A 53 13.44 -20.81 -1.58
N LYS A 54 13.68 -21.74 -2.51
CA LYS A 54 13.59 -21.47 -3.96
C LYS A 54 12.25 -21.99 -4.49
N VAL A 55 11.37 -21.08 -4.87
CA VAL A 55 10.06 -21.41 -5.47
C VAL A 55 10.18 -21.30 -6.98
N ALA A 56 10.06 -22.43 -7.70
CA ALA A 56 10.16 -22.44 -9.16
C ALA A 56 8.89 -21.84 -9.81
N LEU A 57 9.07 -20.85 -10.69
CA LEU A 57 8.00 -20.17 -11.43
C LEU A 57 8.05 -20.51 -12.93
N GLY A 58 9.24 -20.78 -13.48
CA GLY A 58 9.42 -21.08 -14.90
C GLY A 58 9.36 -19.82 -15.77
N LEU A 59 8.46 -19.78 -16.75
CA LEU A 59 8.25 -18.59 -17.57
C LEU A 59 7.43 -17.56 -16.77
N TYR A 60 7.98 -16.36 -16.59
CA TYR A 60 7.39 -15.34 -15.73
C TYR A 60 7.38 -13.97 -16.42
N LEU A 61 6.20 -13.35 -16.49
CA LEU A 61 6.01 -12.01 -17.04
C LEU A 61 5.85 -11.01 -15.89
N ILE A 62 6.64 -9.94 -15.90
CA ILE A 62 6.57 -8.87 -14.90
C ILE A 62 6.23 -7.55 -15.60
N ARG A 63 5.28 -6.82 -15.02
CA ARG A 63 4.92 -5.47 -15.47
C ARG A 63 5.99 -4.47 -15.03
N GLY A 64 6.41 -3.56 -15.92
CA GLY A 64 7.51 -2.63 -15.67
C GLY A 64 7.30 -1.72 -14.46
N ASP A 65 6.07 -1.27 -14.23
CA ASP A 65 5.70 -0.47 -13.06
C ASP A 65 5.95 -1.17 -11.72
N ASN A 66 6.01 -2.52 -11.72
CA ASN A 66 6.25 -3.31 -10.52
C ASN A 66 7.73 -3.66 -10.34
N ILE A 67 8.63 -3.29 -11.26
CA ILE A 67 10.06 -3.56 -11.15
C ILE A 67 10.71 -2.41 -10.40
N ALA A 68 11.28 -2.68 -9.22
CA ALA A 68 12.01 -1.68 -8.47
C ALA A 68 13.50 -1.65 -8.88
N VAL A 69 14.11 -2.83 -8.99
CA VAL A 69 15.53 -2.98 -9.33
C VAL A 69 15.72 -4.19 -10.25
N ILE A 70 16.59 -4.06 -11.24
CA ILE A 70 17.10 -5.16 -12.07
C ILE A 70 18.62 -5.08 -12.16
N GLY A 71 19.30 -6.21 -11.99
CA GLY A 71 20.75 -6.30 -12.09
C GLY A 71 21.21 -7.66 -12.60
N GLU A 72 22.31 -7.67 -13.35
CA GLU A 72 23.00 -8.91 -13.76
C GLU A 72 23.51 -9.65 -12.53
N ILE A 73 23.36 -10.97 -12.52
CA ILE A 73 23.94 -11.84 -11.49
C ILE A 73 25.21 -12.45 -12.04
N ASP A 74 26.31 -12.26 -11.31
CA ASP A 74 27.50 -13.09 -11.50
C ASP A 74 27.27 -14.46 -10.84
N GLU A 75 27.10 -15.49 -11.67
CA GLU A 75 26.84 -16.86 -11.21
C GLU A 75 27.96 -17.42 -10.32
N ALA A 76 29.21 -17.00 -10.49
CA ALA A 76 30.32 -17.49 -9.67
C ALA A 76 30.21 -16.96 -8.24
N VAL A 77 29.86 -15.68 -8.10
CA VAL A 77 29.62 -15.05 -6.80
C VAL A 77 28.37 -15.60 -6.15
N ASP A 78 27.26 -15.72 -6.89
CA ASP A 78 26.00 -16.24 -6.38
C ASP A 78 26.14 -17.66 -5.82
N ARG A 79 26.90 -18.54 -6.49
CA ARG A 79 27.19 -19.90 -5.99
C ARG A 79 28.07 -19.94 -4.74
N SER A 80 28.87 -18.90 -4.50
CA SER A 80 29.75 -18.84 -3.32
C SER A 80 28.98 -18.48 -2.04
N ILE A 81 27.75 -17.97 -2.17
CA ILE A 81 26.91 -17.56 -1.05
C ILE A 81 26.24 -18.79 -0.44
N ASN A 82 26.41 -18.98 0.86
CA ASN A 82 25.79 -20.07 1.59
C ASN A 82 24.34 -19.74 1.95
N TYR A 83 23.41 -20.04 1.06
CA TYR A 83 21.97 -19.80 1.28
C TYR A 83 21.34 -20.73 2.32
N GLU A 84 21.96 -21.87 2.64
CA GLU A 84 21.41 -22.84 3.61
C GLU A 84 21.45 -22.31 5.05
N ASN A 85 22.34 -21.35 5.33
CA ASN A 85 22.46 -20.70 6.64
C ASN A 85 21.95 -19.26 6.65
N LEU A 86 21.49 -18.75 5.51
CA LEU A 86 21.02 -17.38 5.40
C LEU A 86 19.59 -17.27 5.91
N ARG A 87 19.41 -16.55 7.02
CA ARG A 87 18.11 -16.18 7.58
C ARG A 87 18.02 -14.67 7.60
N CYS A 88 17.02 -14.14 6.93
CA CYS A 88 16.73 -12.71 6.92
C CYS A 88 15.23 -12.52 6.78
N GLU A 89 14.73 -11.40 7.28
CA GLU A 89 13.33 -11.05 7.10
C GLU A 89 13.03 -10.82 5.60
N PRO A 90 11.78 -11.09 5.17
CA PRO A 90 11.33 -10.71 3.83
C PRO A 90 11.60 -9.22 3.57
N LEU A 91 11.84 -8.86 2.31
CA LEU A 91 11.94 -7.45 1.96
C LEU A 91 10.57 -6.81 2.15
N ASN A 92 10.57 -5.65 2.81
CA ASN A 92 9.41 -4.79 2.89
C ASN A 92 9.04 -4.27 1.49
N HIS A 93 7.78 -3.83 1.34
CA HIS A 93 7.36 -3.20 0.10
C HIS A 93 8.23 -1.94 -0.11
N ILE A 94 8.85 -1.79 -1.28
CA ILE A 94 9.80 -0.68 -1.55
C ILE A 94 9.08 0.69 -1.54
N THR A 95 7.76 0.67 -1.46
CA THR A 95 6.87 1.82 -1.35
C THR A 95 6.55 2.25 0.09
N ASP A 96 7.06 1.56 1.12
CA ASP A 96 6.58 1.61 2.51
C ASP A 96 6.71 2.93 3.28
N ASN A 97 6.95 4.09 2.67
CA ASN A 97 6.82 5.37 3.38
C ASN A 97 6.46 6.59 2.51
N SER A 98 6.61 6.53 1.18
CA SER A 98 6.43 7.70 0.30
C SER A 98 5.12 7.71 -0.49
N PHE A 99 4.45 6.56 -0.65
CA PHE A 99 3.16 6.52 -1.33
C PHE A 99 2.00 6.86 -0.40
N ASP A 100 2.07 6.49 0.88
CA ASP A 100 1.06 6.87 1.86
C ASP A 100 0.96 8.38 2.02
N CYS A 101 2.09 9.11 2.02
CA CYS A 101 2.05 10.57 2.12
C CYS A 101 1.50 11.23 0.85
N ASN A 102 1.80 10.70 -0.33
CA ASN A 102 1.25 11.22 -1.59
C ASN A 102 -0.27 10.98 -1.70
N LEU A 103 -0.71 9.78 -1.31
CA LEU A 103 -2.12 9.40 -1.38
C LEU A 103 -2.94 10.11 -0.28
N THR A 104 -2.38 10.24 0.93
CA THR A 104 -2.95 11.05 2.01
C THR A 104 -3.02 12.52 1.60
N ALA A 105 -1.97 13.10 1.01
CA ALA A 105 -1.98 14.51 0.54
C ALA A 105 -2.98 14.73 -0.60
N PHE A 106 -3.18 13.74 -1.47
CA PHE A 106 -4.24 13.78 -2.48
C PHE A 106 -5.63 13.70 -1.83
N GLY A 107 -5.82 12.77 -0.89
CA GLY A 107 -7.03 12.66 -0.08
C GLY A 107 -7.35 13.97 0.66
N GLU A 108 -6.35 14.64 1.22
CA GLU A 108 -6.50 15.91 1.94
C GLU A 108 -7.13 16.99 1.06
N LYS A 109 -6.68 17.11 -0.19
CA LYS A 109 -7.25 18.06 -1.16
C LYS A 109 -8.69 17.68 -1.52
N VAL A 110 -8.97 16.39 -1.71
CA VAL A 110 -10.31 15.89 -2.03
C VAL A 110 -11.27 16.16 -0.88
N GLY A 111 -10.89 15.78 0.35
CA GLY A 111 -11.70 15.97 1.55
C GLY A 111 -12.01 17.42 1.85
N ALA A 112 -11.03 18.32 1.68
CA ALA A 112 -11.21 19.75 1.82
C ALA A 112 -12.30 20.30 0.88
N VAL A 113 -12.29 19.90 -0.39
CA VAL A 113 -13.27 20.33 -1.39
C VAL A 113 -14.65 19.70 -1.16
N LEU A 114 -14.70 18.44 -0.72
CA LEU A 114 -15.96 17.75 -0.44
C LEU A 114 -16.66 18.37 0.78
N VAL A 115 -15.92 18.62 1.85
CA VAL A 115 -16.50 19.20 3.07
C VAL A 115 -16.94 20.64 2.86
N GLU A 116 -16.21 21.43 2.05
CA GLU A 116 -16.60 22.81 1.72
C GLU A 116 -18.00 22.86 1.09
N LYS A 117 -18.30 21.91 0.20
CA LYS A 117 -19.64 21.76 -0.40
C LYS A 117 -20.69 21.25 0.59
N ALA A 118 -20.33 20.31 1.45
CA ALA A 118 -21.26 19.72 2.42
C ALA A 118 -21.67 20.75 3.51
N VAL A 119 -20.73 21.60 3.92
CA VAL A 119 -20.91 22.56 5.02
C VAL A 119 -21.55 23.88 4.57
N GLU A 120 -21.67 24.13 3.25
CA GLU A 120 -22.32 25.33 2.70
C GLU A 120 -23.74 25.57 3.27
N ARG A 121 -24.43 24.49 3.64
CA ARG A 121 -25.80 24.53 4.18
C ARG A 121 -25.89 24.32 5.69
N LEU A 122 -24.76 24.11 6.37
CA LEU A 122 -24.72 23.77 7.79
C LEU A 122 -24.33 24.98 8.64
N PRO A 123 -24.87 25.09 9.88
CA PRO A 123 -24.38 26.07 10.83
C PRO A 123 -22.91 25.77 11.18
N ARG A 124 -22.16 26.82 11.57
CA ARG A 124 -20.79 26.62 12.05
C ARG A 124 -20.78 25.73 13.29
N PHE A 125 -19.88 24.75 13.29
CA PHE A 125 -19.68 23.86 14.43
C PHE A 125 -19.12 24.62 15.63
N ALA A 126 -19.59 24.29 16.83
CA ALA A 126 -19.14 24.90 18.07
C ALA A 126 -17.93 24.15 18.66
N ASN A 127 -17.95 22.81 18.58
CA ASN A 127 -16.94 21.96 19.20
C ASN A 127 -16.38 20.93 18.22
N VAL A 128 -15.18 20.41 18.54
CA VAL A 128 -14.55 19.32 17.78
C VAL A 128 -15.42 18.07 17.80
N SER A 129 -16.10 17.77 18.92
CA SER A 129 -17.03 16.64 19.00
C SER A 129 -18.16 16.74 17.97
N ASP A 130 -18.70 17.93 17.72
CA ASP A 130 -19.77 18.12 16.73
C ASP A 130 -19.25 17.88 15.31
N MET A 131 -18.01 18.31 15.04
CA MET A 131 -17.34 18.08 13.75
C MET A 131 -17.08 16.59 13.52
N VAL A 132 -16.64 15.86 14.55
CA VAL A 132 -16.40 14.41 14.46
C VAL A 132 -17.73 13.65 14.30
N CYS A 133 -18.79 14.05 15.00
CA CYS A 133 -20.12 13.47 14.80
C CYS A 133 -20.60 13.67 13.36
N PHE A 134 -20.50 14.89 12.82
CA PHE A 134 -20.81 15.19 11.42
C PHE A 134 -20.01 14.31 10.45
N ILE A 135 -18.71 14.10 10.73
CA ILE A 135 -17.88 13.22 9.90
C ILE A 135 -18.38 11.77 9.94
N SER A 136 -18.74 11.27 11.13
CA SER A 136 -19.17 9.88 11.33
C SER A 136 -20.60 9.59 10.83
N GLU A 137 -21.47 10.60 10.80
CA GLU A 137 -22.87 10.42 10.44
C GLU A 137 -23.15 10.89 9.02
N ASP A 138 -22.93 12.16 8.70
CA ASP A 138 -23.31 12.71 7.40
C ASP A 138 -22.21 12.47 6.35
N PHE A 139 -20.97 12.87 6.66
CA PHE A 139 -19.88 12.85 5.68
C PHE A 139 -19.51 11.41 5.28
N TRP A 140 -19.53 10.46 6.21
CA TRP A 140 -19.25 9.06 5.92
C TRP A 140 -20.33 8.41 5.05
N ILE A 141 -21.60 8.80 5.26
CA ILE A 141 -22.71 8.37 4.41
C ILE A 141 -22.54 8.94 3.00
N ASP A 142 -22.17 10.21 2.86
CA ASP A 142 -21.92 10.82 1.55
C ASP A 142 -20.77 10.14 0.79
N LEU A 143 -19.72 9.71 1.50
CA LEU A 143 -18.56 9.04 0.90
C LEU A 143 -18.82 7.57 0.52
N TYR A 144 -19.46 6.80 1.40
CA TYR A 144 -19.55 5.33 1.29
C TYR A 144 -20.98 4.77 1.29
N GLY A 145 -22.00 5.61 1.44
CA GLY A 145 -23.40 5.20 1.43
C GLY A 145 -23.81 4.36 2.64
N LYS A 146 -23.10 4.47 3.77
CA LYS A 146 -23.34 3.66 4.98
C LYS A 146 -22.89 4.37 6.26
N ASN A 147 -23.33 3.85 7.39
CA ASN A 147 -22.94 4.34 8.71
C ASN A 147 -21.58 3.77 9.16
N VAL A 148 -20.87 4.53 9.99
CA VAL A 148 -19.68 4.09 10.73
C VAL A 148 -19.92 4.21 12.23
N THR A 149 -19.25 3.38 13.03
CA THR A 149 -19.37 3.47 14.49
C THR A 149 -18.32 4.43 15.04
N LEU A 150 -18.76 5.52 15.66
CA LEU A 150 -17.88 6.42 16.41
C LEU A 150 -17.62 5.85 17.81
N LEU A 151 -16.34 5.68 18.14
CA LEU A 151 -15.86 5.29 19.45
C LEU A 151 -15.05 6.45 20.03
N THR A 152 -15.48 6.98 21.17
CA THR A 152 -14.77 8.04 21.89
C THR A 152 -13.87 7.43 22.96
N GLY A 153 -12.62 7.91 23.04
CA GLY A 153 -11.71 7.57 24.13
C GLY A 153 -12.12 8.25 25.44
N GLN A 154 -11.48 7.86 26.56
CA GLN A 154 -11.71 8.49 27.87
C GLN A 154 -11.32 9.98 27.93
N ASN A 155 -10.49 10.43 26.99
CA ASN A 155 -10.11 11.83 26.82
C ASN A 155 -10.72 12.33 25.50
N GLU A 156 -11.37 13.50 25.51
CA GLU A 156 -12.07 14.12 24.36
C GLU A 156 -11.16 14.50 23.17
N GLU A 157 -9.91 14.04 23.15
CA GLU A 157 -8.91 14.30 22.10
C GLU A 157 -8.69 13.10 21.17
N HIS A 158 -9.23 11.93 21.50
CA HIS A 158 -9.05 10.71 20.71
C HIS A 158 -10.40 10.11 20.29
N PHE A 159 -10.61 10.05 18.98
CA PHE A 159 -11.79 9.50 18.33
C PHE A 159 -11.36 8.35 17.42
N GLN A 160 -12.16 7.29 17.37
CA GLN A 160 -11.94 6.15 16.49
C GLN A 160 -13.22 5.87 15.72
N LEU A 161 -13.11 5.82 14.39
CA LEU A 161 -14.16 5.46 13.47
C LEU A 161 -13.99 4.00 13.09
N LYS A 162 -14.83 3.13 13.65
CA LYS A 162 -14.82 1.70 13.36
C LYS A 162 -15.83 1.36 12.28
N ASP A 163 -15.32 0.89 11.16
CA ASP A 163 -16.11 0.40 10.04
C ASP A 163 -15.97 -1.13 9.94
N SER A 164 -17.08 -1.83 10.13
CA SER A 164 -17.12 -3.30 10.10
C SER A 164 -17.06 -3.91 8.70
N SER A 165 -17.30 -3.12 7.64
CA SER A 165 -17.40 -3.63 6.26
C SER A 165 -16.89 -2.59 5.26
N PHE A 166 -15.65 -2.13 5.45
CA PHE A 166 -15.05 -1.02 4.70
C PHE A 166 -15.16 -1.24 3.18
N LEU A 167 -15.97 -0.40 2.53
CA LEU A 167 -16.44 -0.64 1.15
C LEU A 167 -15.29 -0.75 0.13
N PRO A 168 -14.23 0.08 0.20
CA PRO A 168 -13.10 -0.04 -0.71
C PRO A 168 -12.36 -1.38 -0.65
N VAL A 169 -12.49 -2.11 0.47
CA VAL A 169 -11.74 -3.32 0.77
C VAL A 169 -12.63 -4.57 0.79
N ILE A 170 -13.95 -4.43 0.69
CA ILE A 170 -14.91 -5.53 0.86
C ILE A 170 -14.73 -6.69 -0.14
N ASN A 171 -14.20 -6.40 -1.34
CA ASN A 171 -13.96 -7.38 -2.40
C ASN A 171 -12.52 -7.91 -2.41
N ILE A 172 -11.68 -7.49 -1.47
CA ILE A 172 -10.29 -7.92 -1.39
C ILE A 172 -10.20 -9.16 -0.50
N SER A 173 -9.61 -10.24 -1.03
CA SER A 173 -9.40 -11.47 -0.29
C SER A 173 -8.47 -11.26 0.91
N ASN A 174 -8.77 -11.91 2.04
CA ASN A 174 -7.88 -11.91 3.20
C ASN A 174 -6.61 -12.70 2.91
N GLY A 175 -5.51 -11.99 2.67
CA GLY A 175 -4.19 -12.57 2.50
C GLY A 175 -3.08 -11.55 2.76
N PRO A 176 -1.92 -11.98 3.30
CA PRO A 176 -0.79 -11.08 3.54
C PRO A 176 -0.35 -10.31 2.28
N GLN A 177 -0.50 -10.92 1.11
CA GLN A 177 -0.20 -10.32 -0.20
C GLN A 177 -1.07 -9.12 -0.58
N PHE A 178 -2.26 -8.95 0.03
CA PHE A 178 -3.18 -7.86 -0.29
C PHE A 178 -3.14 -6.73 0.73
N LYS A 179 -2.37 -6.87 1.83
CA LYS A 179 -2.25 -5.83 2.87
C LYS A 179 -1.86 -4.49 2.26
N TYR A 180 -0.91 -4.48 1.32
CA TYR A 180 -0.48 -3.26 0.67
C TYR A 180 -1.60 -2.55 -0.10
N GLU A 181 -2.41 -3.28 -0.88
CA GLU A 181 -3.55 -2.68 -1.59
C GLU A 181 -4.59 -2.13 -0.61
N ILE A 182 -4.85 -2.85 0.48
CA ILE A 182 -5.77 -2.44 1.55
C ILE A 182 -5.30 -1.12 2.20
N HIS A 183 -4.00 -1.03 2.50
CA HIS A 183 -3.40 0.16 3.08
C HIS A 183 -3.56 1.39 2.19
N LYS A 184 -3.46 1.27 0.85
CA LYS A 184 -3.72 2.41 -0.06
C LYS A 184 -5.12 2.99 0.11
N TYR A 185 -6.15 2.12 0.14
CA TYR A 185 -7.52 2.60 0.30
C TYR A 185 -7.75 3.26 1.67
N ALA A 186 -7.13 2.71 2.72
CA ALA A 186 -7.20 3.28 4.06
C ALA A 186 -6.46 4.63 4.15
N SER A 187 -5.21 4.72 3.66
CA SER A 187 -4.40 5.95 3.58
C SER A 187 -5.13 7.07 2.84
N PHE A 188 -5.76 6.78 1.70
CA PHE A 188 -6.56 7.75 0.97
C PHE A 188 -7.73 8.30 1.81
N THR A 189 -8.40 7.42 2.55
CA THR A 189 -9.56 7.78 3.39
C THR A 189 -9.13 8.60 4.60
N CYS A 190 -7.99 8.26 5.23
CA CYS A 190 -7.38 9.09 6.26
C CYS A 190 -7.09 10.49 5.74
N GLY A 191 -6.53 10.60 4.53
CA GLY A 191 -6.33 11.88 3.86
C GLY A 191 -7.61 12.67 3.69
N ILE A 192 -8.70 12.04 3.22
CA ILE A 192 -10.01 12.70 3.08
C ILE A 192 -10.51 13.26 4.41
N ILE A 193 -10.50 12.47 5.48
CA ILE A 193 -10.94 12.91 6.81
C ILE A 193 -10.05 14.04 7.32
N GLN A 194 -8.73 13.92 7.16
CA GLN A 194 -7.77 14.93 7.59
C GLN A 194 -7.98 16.26 6.86
N GLY A 195 -8.21 16.21 5.53
CA GLY A 195 -8.53 17.38 4.72
C GLY A 195 -9.85 18.04 5.13
N ALA A 196 -10.87 17.23 5.41
CA ALA A 196 -12.15 17.73 5.90
C ALA A 196 -11.99 18.45 7.25
N LEU A 197 -11.35 17.82 8.22
CA LEU A 197 -11.08 18.42 9.55
C LEU A 197 -10.25 19.70 9.44
N LYS A 198 -9.25 19.73 8.57
CA LYS A 198 -8.41 20.91 8.35
C LYS A 198 -9.20 22.08 7.76
N MET A 199 -10.11 21.82 6.81
CA MET A 199 -11.01 22.84 6.27
C MET A 199 -12.00 23.35 7.32
N LEU A 200 -12.41 22.49 8.27
CA LEU A 200 -13.21 22.89 9.44
C LEU A 200 -12.40 23.65 10.51
N GLY A 201 -11.08 23.81 10.33
CA GLY A 201 -10.20 24.56 11.22
C GLY A 201 -9.50 23.72 12.29
N VAL A 202 -9.55 22.38 12.20
CA VAL A 202 -8.94 21.45 13.16
C VAL A 202 -7.70 20.81 12.54
N ASN A 203 -6.52 21.09 13.11
CA ASN A 203 -5.30 20.36 12.80
C ASN A 203 -5.32 19.01 13.52
N SER A 204 -5.52 17.93 12.77
CA SER A 204 -5.59 16.57 13.28
C SER A 204 -4.60 15.67 12.55
N TYR A 205 -4.24 14.56 13.21
CA TYR A 205 -3.50 13.46 12.61
C TYR A 205 -4.43 12.27 12.56
N VAL A 206 -4.68 11.76 11.35
CA VAL A 206 -5.57 10.62 11.12
C VAL A 206 -4.69 9.44 10.71
N THR A 207 -4.83 8.33 11.41
CA THR A 207 -4.11 7.08 11.16
C THR A 207 -5.12 5.97 10.97
N PHE A 208 -4.72 4.81 10.46
CA PHE A 208 -5.61 3.66 10.36
C PHE A 208 -4.99 2.39 10.91
N ILE A 209 -5.85 1.45 11.27
CA ILE A 209 -5.50 0.10 11.68
C ILE A 209 -6.36 -0.87 10.88
N THR A 210 -5.71 -1.75 10.12
CA THR A 210 -6.34 -2.80 9.29
C THR A 210 -5.80 -4.16 9.66
N ASP A 211 -6.12 -4.64 10.87
CA ASP A 211 -5.67 -5.95 11.35
C ASP A 211 -6.44 -7.11 10.72
N ASN A 212 -7.77 -6.95 10.52
CA ASN A 212 -8.67 -7.98 10.01
C ASN A 212 -9.64 -7.41 8.96
N PRO A 213 -9.33 -7.49 7.65
CA PRO A 213 -10.27 -7.07 6.61
C PRO A 213 -11.53 -7.97 6.63
N PRO A 214 -12.72 -7.41 6.32
CA PRO A 214 -12.98 -6.08 5.77
C PRO A 214 -13.13 -4.96 6.82
N CYS A 215 -12.77 -5.20 8.09
CA CYS A 215 -12.84 -4.19 9.13
C CYS A 215 -11.70 -3.18 8.99
N CYS A 216 -12.02 -1.90 9.16
CA CYS A 216 -11.04 -0.81 9.22
C CYS A 216 -11.36 0.08 10.43
N ILE A 217 -10.33 0.50 11.16
CA ILE A 217 -10.43 1.52 12.20
C ILE A 217 -9.61 2.71 11.73
N ILE A 218 -10.22 3.89 11.70
CA ILE A 218 -9.58 5.17 11.34
C ILE A 218 -9.62 6.12 12.54
#